data_AF-A0A2V7I1U0-F1
#
_entry.id   AF-A0A2V7I1U0-F1
#
_cell.length_a   1.000
_cell.length_b   1.000
_cell.length_c   1.000
_cell.angle_alpha   90.00
_cell.angle_beta   90.00
_cell.angle_gamma   90.00
#
_symmetry.space_group_name_H-M   'P 1'
#
loop_
_entity.id
_entity.type
_entity.pdbx_description
1 polymer ?
#
loop_
_entity_poly.entity_id
_entity_poly.type
_entity_poly.pdbx_seq_one_letter_code
_entity_poly.pdbx_strand_id
1 'polypeptide(L)'
;MDGRTGRKGPTGGGETESNAVTSSGGRLVAADGRTLPLRGVRLRAEASGGLAHVALEQRFVNPYAEPLRVTYLVPLPLEGALAGYAIRVGDRRIVGEVDRITTARERFEEAIVEGRTAGLAEQDRPNLFTQEIGNIPPGVEVVAELAIDQRLMWLPEGAWEWRFPTVVAPRYLGSSGRVGDADRARVDVVETELPVTANITLMVRDRMAEGQRPESPSHGVRIAPEDGGLVVTLGAAGDAGGKGAPALDRDLVVRWAAAGPGMELSLLTGRPAAGRPHADAAYGLLTIVPPAPSFDPPALTRDVIVLLDTSGSMDGAPIEHARRVVTALVETLADFDQLEMIEFSD
;
A
#
# COMPACT_ATOMS: atom_id res chain seq x y z
N MET A 1 -13.26 -62.85 37.05
CA MET A 1 -13.28 -62.27 35.70
C MET A 1 -14.26 -61.10 35.75
N ASP A 2 -13.89 -60.06 36.47
CA ASP A 2 -13.04 -58.95 36.05
C ASP A 2 -13.75 -57.99 35.10
N GLY A 3 -13.78 -56.74 35.55
CA GLY A 3 -14.42 -55.63 34.88
C GLY A 3 -13.68 -55.17 33.63
N ARG A 4 -14.36 -54.28 32.90
CA ARG A 4 -13.69 -53.24 32.12
C ARG A 4 -14.51 -51.95 32.13
N THR A 5 -13.93 -50.99 32.81
CA THR A 5 -14.26 -49.58 32.96
C THR A 5 -13.50 -48.73 31.92
N GLY A 6 -14.06 -47.56 31.59
CA GLY A 6 -13.36 -46.36 31.09
C GLY A 6 -12.86 -46.41 29.64
N ARG A 7 -12.83 -45.33 28.85
CA ARG A 7 -12.82 -43.88 29.12
C ARG A 7 -13.24 -43.20 27.80
N LYS A 8 -14.25 -42.32 27.83
CA LYS A 8 -14.46 -41.32 26.78
C LYS A 8 -13.32 -40.30 26.87
N GLY A 9 -12.59 -40.11 25.77
CA GLY A 9 -11.55 -39.09 25.66
C GLY A 9 -12.16 -37.68 25.68
N PRO A 10 -11.44 -36.67 26.20
CA PRO A 10 -11.91 -35.30 26.19
C PRO A 10 -11.78 -34.72 24.77
N THR A 11 -12.90 -34.36 24.16
CA THR A 11 -12.95 -33.46 23.01
C THR A 11 -12.66 -32.03 23.50
N GLY A 12 -11.38 -31.70 23.63
CA GLY A 12 -10.91 -30.33 23.79
C GLY A 12 -10.77 -29.69 22.42
N GLY A 13 -11.84 -29.09 21.90
CA GLY A 13 -11.74 -28.12 20.83
C GLY A 13 -11.23 -26.82 21.42
N GLY A 14 -9.90 -26.65 21.45
CA GLY A 14 -9.29 -25.37 21.77
C GLY A 14 -9.62 -24.40 20.64
N GLU A 15 -10.47 -23.42 20.94
CA GLU A 15 -10.59 -22.20 20.16
C GLU A 15 -9.21 -21.54 20.15
N THR A 16 -8.53 -21.61 19.01
CA THR A 16 -7.34 -20.80 18.76
C THR A 16 -7.82 -19.35 18.66
N GLU A 17 -7.85 -18.63 19.78
CA GLU A 17 -8.03 -17.19 19.79
C GLU A 17 -6.95 -16.57 18.89
N SER A 18 -7.40 -16.13 17.72
CA SER A 18 -6.62 -15.33 16.80
C SER A 18 -6.26 -14.05 17.52
N ASN A 19 -5.00 -13.96 17.97
CA ASN A 19 -4.44 -12.74 18.54
C ASN A 19 -4.43 -11.68 17.43
N ALA A 20 -5.51 -10.90 17.34
CA ALA A 20 -5.72 -9.91 16.31
C ALA A 20 -4.68 -8.80 16.52
N VAL A 21 -3.63 -8.82 15.71
CA VAL A 21 -2.65 -7.73 15.67
C VAL A 21 -3.40 -6.50 15.16
N THR A 22 -3.79 -5.60 16.06
CA THR A 22 -4.33 -4.28 15.73
C THR A 22 -3.22 -3.48 15.06
N SER A 23 -3.24 -3.50 13.73
CA SER A 23 -2.33 -2.70 12.94
C SER A 23 -2.93 -1.33 12.65
N SER A 24 -2.08 -0.33 12.53
CA SER A 24 -2.47 1.07 12.56
C SER A 24 -1.70 1.95 11.57
N GLY A 25 -1.23 1.34 10.49
CA GLY A 25 -0.42 1.96 9.46
C GLY A 25 1.05 2.08 9.82
N GLY A 26 1.46 1.81 11.05
CA GLY A 26 2.86 1.81 11.43
C GLY A 26 3.08 1.47 12.91
N ARG A 27 4.30 1.06 13.26
CA ARG A 27 4.67 0.67 14.63
C ARG A 27 6.02 1.25 15.01
N LEU A 28 6.17 1.66 16.27
CA LEU A 28 7.46 1.93 16.89
C LEU A 28 7.75 0.84 17.92
N VAL A 29 8.83 0.10 17.72
CA VAL A 29 9.19 -1.08 18.53
C VAL A 29 10.58 -0.90 19.10
N ALA A 30 10.74 -0.98 20.41
CA ALA A 30 12.03 -0.96 21.09
C ALA A 30 12.79 -2.27 20.88
N ALA A 31 14.11 -2.25 21.10
CA ALA A 31 14.97 -3.42 20.92
C ALA A 31 14.60 -4.62 21.82
N ASP A 32 13.92 -4.37 22.94
CA ASP A 32 13.42 -5.38 23.87
C ASP A 32 11.98 -5.84 23.55
N GLY A 33 11.43 -5.42 22.41
CA GLY A 33 10.10 -5.80 21.92
C GLY A 33 8.96 -4.92 22.42
N ARG A 34 9.21 -3.97 23.33
CA ARG A 34 8.18 -3.02 23.78
C ARG A 34 7.71 -2.12 22.66
N THR A 35 6.44 -1.76 22.65
CA THR A 35 5.87 -0.92 21.58
C THR A 35 5.44 0.42 22.13
N LEU A 36 5.70 1.49 21.37
CA LEU A 36 5.15 2.80 21.69
C LEU A 36 3.72 2.85 21.12
N PRO A 37 2.69 3.16 21.93
CA PRO A 37 1.31 3.21 21.48
C PRO A 37 1.12 4.36 20.50
N LEU A 38 0.42 4.08 19.41
CA LEU A 38 -0.04 5.08 18.47
C LEU A 38 -1.18 5.91 19.10
N ARG A 39 -1.12 7.22 18.93
CA ARG A 39 -2.07 8.21 19.47
C ARG A 39 -2.94 8.83 18.39
N GLY A 40 -2.40 8.95 17.18
CA GLY A 40 -3.16 9.47 16.06
C GLY A 40 -2.50 9.25 14.71
N VAL A 41 -3.34 9.23 13.69
CA VAL A 41 -2.98 9.12 12.28
C VAL A 41 -3.67 10.23 11.53
N ARG A 42 -2.91 10.93 10.70
CA ARG A 42 -3.45 11.82 9.69
C ARG A 42 -2.87 11.42 8.35
N LEU A 43 -3.74 11.02 7.43
CA LEU A 43 -3.36 10.68 6.07
C LEU A 43 -4.12 11.60 5.12
N ARG A 44 -3.38 12.34 4.31
CA ARG A 44 -3.93 13.14 3.22
C ARG A 44 -3.36 12.62 1.91
N ALA A 45 -4.22 12.21 1.00
CA ALA A 45 -3.83 11.81 -0.34
C ALA A 45 -4.45 12.77 -1.36
N GLU A 46 -3.75 13.05 -2.45
CA GLU A 46 -4.26 13.76 -3.61
C GLU A 46 -3.98 12.91 -4.84
N ALA A 47 -5.02 12.53 -5.58
CA ALA A 47 -4.96 11.65 -6.73
C ALA A 47 -5.35 12.39 -8.01
N SER A 48 -4.52 12.21 -9.04
CA SER A 48 -4.78 12.71 -10.39
C SER A 48 -3.96 11.96 -11.43
N GLY A 49 -4.56 11.70 -12.59
CA GLY A 49 -3.84 11.25 -13.79
C GLY A 49 -3.11 9.92 -13.62
N GLY A 50 -3.61 9.03 -12.75
CA GLY A 50 -2.97 7.74 -12.46
C GLY A 50 -1.88 7.79 -11.38
N LEU A 51 -1.68 8.94 -10.72
CA LEU A 51 -0.77 9.10 -9.58
C LEU A 51 -1.52 9.55 -8.33
N ALA A 52 -0.98 9.25 -7.17
CA ALA A 52 -1.38 9.79 -5.88
C ALA A 52 -0.16 10.27 -5.08
N HIS A 53 -0.28 11.46 -4.50
CA HIS A 53 0.66 12.01 -3.54
C HIS A 53 0.07 11.87 -2.14
N VAL A 54 0.77 11.18 -1.24
CA VAL A 54 0.29 10.87 0.11
C VAL A 54 1.19 11.52 1.15
N ALA A 55 0.60 12.31 2.04
CA ALA A 55 1.21 12.81 3.25
C ALA A 55 0.64 12.04 4.45
N LEU A 56 1.49 11.26 5.11
CA LEU A 56 1.17 10.47 6.30
C LEU A 56 1.85 11.08 7.52
N GLU A 57 1.09 11.32 8.58
CA GLU A 57 1.57 11.72 9.90
C GLU A 57 1.08 10.70 10.93
N GLN A 58 1.99 10.14 11.72
CA GLN A 58 1.68 9.21 12.80
C GLN A 58 2.29 9.68 14.11
N ARG A 59 1.48 9.72 15.17
CA ARG A 59 1.90 10.21 16.48
C ARG A 59 1.96 9.05 17.47
N PHE A 60 3.09 8.93 18.16
CA PHE A 60 3.33 7.92 19.17
C PHE A 60 3.83 8.62 20.45
N VAL A 61 3.82 7.91 21.57
CA VAL A 61 4.41 8.40 22.82
C VAL A 61 5.25 7.32 23.46
N ASN A 62 6.34 7.66 24.14
CA ASN A 62 7.02 6.73 25.04
C ASN A 62 6.31 6.71 26.40
N PRO A 63 5.54 5.65 26.75
CA PRO A 63 4.83 5.58 28.02
C PRO A 63 5.73 5.08 29.17
N TYR A 64 6.97 4.68 28.88
CA TYR A 64 7.87 4.04 29.84
C TYR A 64 8.72 5.09 30.60
N ALA A 65 9.32 4.67 31.71
CA ALA A 65 10.07 5.55 32.61
C ALA A 65 11.54 5.75 32.19
N GLU A 66 12.00 4.99 31.19
CA GLU A 66 13.33 5.05 30.62
C GLU A 66 13.35 5.57 29.17
N PRO A 67 14.48 6.16 28.74
CA PRO A 67 14.67 6.48 27.33
C PRO A 67 14.79 5.20 26.49
N LEU A 68 14.13 5.19 25.32
CA LEU A 68 14.11 4.02 24.44
C LEU A 68 14.77 4.31 23.08
N ARG A 69 15.49 3.30 22.57
CA ARG A 69 15.81 3.18 21.15
C ARG A 69 14.72 2.33 20.51
N VAL A 70 14.18 2.79 19.39
CA VAL A 70 13.07 2.13 18.70
C VAL A 70 13.31 2.03 17.20
N THR A 71 12.66 1.07 16.56
CA THR A 71 12.57 0.93 15.12
C THR A 71 11.15 1.26 14.69
N TYR A 72 11.03 2.22 13.80
CA TYR A 72 9.80 2.57 13.10
C TYR A 72 9.61 1.67 11.89
N LEU A 73 8.41 1.10 11.77
CA LEU A 73 8.01 0.16 10.73
C LEU A 73 6.70 0.63 10.12
N VAL A 74 6.67 0.90 8.81
CA VAL A 74 5.46 1.34 8.07
C VAL A 74 5.40 0.63 6.73
N PRO A 75 4.27 -0.01 6.37
CA PRO A 75 4.14 -0.64 5.07
C PRO A 75 4.06 0.44 3.99
N LEU A 76 4.68 0.16 2.86
CA LEU A 76 4.58 1.01 1.67
C LEU A 76 3.64 0.36 0.65
N PRO A 77 2.88 1.15 -0.13
CA PRO A 77 2.08 0.61 -1.21
C PRO A 77 2.99 -0.04 -2.27
N LEU A 78 2.48 -1.06 -2.97
CA LEU A 78 3.25 -1.90 -3.90
C LEU A 78 3.96 -1.09 -5.00
N GLU A 79 3.31 -0.05 -5.52
CA GLU A 79 3.88 0.90 -6.48
C GLU A 79 4.11 2.28 -5.83
N GLY A 80 4.48 2.28 -4.54
CA GLY A 80 4.79 3.46 -3.76
C GLY A 80 6.29 3.74 -3.68
N ALA A 81 6.67 5.00 -3.83
CA ALA A 81 8.01 5.50 -3.59
C ALA A 81 7.98 6.52 -2.43
N LEU A 82 8.87 6.34 -1.45
CA LEU A 82 9.04 7.33 -0.39
C LEU A 82 9.79 8.55 -0.96
N ALA A 83 9.09 9.68 -1.06
CA ALA A 83 9.62 10.94 -1.61
C ALA A 83 10.23 11.84 -0.51
N GLY A 84 9.82 11.65 0.74
CA GLY A 84 10.35 12.44 1.85
C GLY A 84 9.96 11.87 3.20
N TYR A 85 10.78 12.19 4.20
CA TYR A 85 10.57 11.71 5.56
C TYR A 85 11.08 12.69 6.60
N ALA A 86 10.38 12.79 7.73
CA ALA A 86 10.88 13.45 8.92
C ALA A 86 10.37 12.78 10.20
N ILE A 87 11.15 12.88 11.27
CA ILE A 87 10.75 12.51 12.62
C ILE A 87 10.83 13.75 13.48
N ARG A 88 9.80 14.01 14.27
CA ARG A 88 9.85 14.96 15.38
C ARG A 88 9.84 14.22 16.71
N VAL A 89 10.86 14.45 17.55
CA VAL A 89 10.95 13.95 18.93
C VAL A 89 10.92 15.15 19.86
N GLY A 90 9.81 15.36 20.57
CA GLY A 90 9.58 16.60 21.31
C GLY A 90 9.64 17.83 20.39
N ASP A 91 10.57 18.74 20.65
CA ASP A 91 10.78 19.97 19.86
C ASP A 91 11.76 19.80 18.69
N ARG A 92 12.46 18.67 18.61
CA ARG A 92 13.49 18.42 17.59
C ARG A 92 12.88 17.72 16.39
N ARG A 93 12.89 18.38 15.23
CA ARG A 93 12.54 17.78 13.93
C ARG A 93 13.79 17.38 13.17
N ILE A 94 13.89 16.12 12.81
CA ILE A 94 14.96 15.49 12.06
C ILE A 94 14.39 15.17 10.69
N VAL A 95 14.96 15.77 9.65
CA VAL A 95 14.54 15.53 8.26
C VAL A 95 15.47 14.50 7.67
N GLY A 96 14.91 13.44 7.07
CA GLY A 96 15.68 12.46 6.33
C GLY A 96 16.15 13.07 5.02
N GLU A 97 17.45 13.06 4.77
CA GLU A 97 18.02 13.31 3.45
C GLU A 97 18.23 11.97 2.75
N VAL A 98 17.73 11.86 1.52
CA VAL A 98 17.94 10.66 0.71
C VAL A 98 19.38 10.65 0.24
N ASP A 99 20.16 9.72 0.77
CA ASP A 99 21.57 9.53 0.45
C ASP A 99 21.83 8.11 -0.08
N ARG A 100 23.01 7.88 -0.64
CA ARG A 100 23.43 6.50 -0.98
C ARG A 100 23.56 5.68 0.31
N ILE A 101 23.11 4.42 0.28
CA ILE A 101 23.01 3.50 1.44
C ILE A 101 24.29 3.47 2.30
N THR A 102 25.47 3.39 1.68
CA THR A 102 26.76 3.32 2.41
C THR A 102 27.06 4.60 3.19
N THR A 103 26.81 5.77 2.57
CA THR A 103 27.04 7.09 3.18
C THR A 103 26.03 7.38 4.29
N ALA A 104 24.79 6.92 4.15
CA ALA A 104 23.77 7.05 5.18
C ALA A 104 24.13 6.28 6.47
N ARG A 105 24.66 5.05 6.32
CA ARG A 105 25.08 4.20 7.45
C ARG A 105 26.20 4.82 8.29
N GLU A 106 27.27 5.28 7.64
CA GLU A 106 28.43 5.89 8.31
C GLU A 106 28.03 7.12 9.14
N ARG A 107 27.20 8.01 8.58
CA ARG A 107 26.69 9.20 9.26
C ARG A 107 25.82 8.88 10.48
N PHE A 108 25.02 7.81 10.41
CA PHE A 108 24.18 7.39 11.52
C PHE A 108 25.00 6.88 12.70
N GLU A 109 25.98 6.00 12.44
CA GLU A 109 26.84 5.44 13.48
C GLU A 109 27.61 6.53 14.23
N GLU A 110 28.17 7.50 13.50
CA GLU A 110 28.86 8.66 14.08
C GLU A 110 27.94 9.49 15.00
N ALA A 111 26.72 9.77 14.56
CA ALA A 111 25.77 10.56 15.34
C ALA A 111 25.30 9.85 16.63
N ILE A 112 25.16 8.52 16.61
CA ILE A 112 24.81 7.72 17.80
C ILE A 112 25.95 7.73 18.83
N VAL A 113 27.21 7.60 18.38
CA VAL A 113 28.39 7.66 19.26
C VAL A 113 28.47 9.01 19.98
N GLU A 114 28.05 10.08 19.32
CA GLU A 114 28.02 11.44 19.88
C GLU A 114 26.78 11.76 20.73
N GLY A 115 25.88 10.79 20.94
CA GLY A 115 24.65 10.97 21.72
C GLY A 115 23.60 11.84 21.03
N ARG A 116 23.73 12.08 19.72
CA ARG A 116 22.76 12.83 18.92
C ARG A 116 21.60 11.91 18.53
N THR A 117 20.38 12.45 18.55
CA THR A 117 19.23 11.80 17.91
C THR A 117 19.45 11.81 16.41
N ALA A 118 19.55 10.63 15.81
CA ALA A 118 19.73 10.42 14.37
C ALA A 118 18.80 9.32 13.86
N GLY A 119 18.56 9.30 12.56
CA GLY A 119 17.79 8.26 11.89
C GLY A 119 18.49 7.76 10.62
N LEU A 120 18.66 6.43 10.53
CA LEU A 120 18.99 5.69 9.32
C LEU A 120 17.78 4.97 8.70
N ALA A 121 17.48 5.24 7.43
CA ALA A 121 16.43 4.55 6.68
C ALA A 121 17.02 3.42 5.83
N GLU A 122 16.48 2.21 5.96
CA GLU A 122 16.87 1.06 5.12
C GLU A 122 15.65 0.43 4.46
N GLN A 123 15.66 0.34 3.13
CA GLN A 123 14.65 -0.42 2.39
C GLN A 123 15.11 -1.88 2.28
N ASP A 124 14.83 -2.67 3.31
CA ASP A 124 15.15 -4.11 3.32
C ASP A 124 14.20 -4.90 2.40
N ARG A 125 13.00 -4.35 2.10
CA ARG A 125 11.98 -4.95 1.22
C ARG A 125 11.17 -3.88 0.47
N PRO A 126 10.69 -4.15 -0.76
CA PRO A 126 10.00 -3.15 -1.58
C PRO A 126 8.77 -2.51 -0.92
N ASN A 127 8.11 -3.21 0.01
CA ASN A 127 6.82 -2.79 0.60
C ASN A 127 6.87 -2.50 2.11
N LEU A 128 8.07 -2.27 2.69
CA LEU A 128 8.22 -1.92 4.10
C LEU A 128 9.35 -0.91 4.26
N PHE A 129 9.03 0.22 4.89
CA PHE A 129 10.01 1.19 5.32
C PHE A 129 10.38 0.95 6.78
N THR A 130 11.69 0.92 7.06
CA THR A 130 12.23 0.77 8.41
C THR A 130 13.15 1.94 8.75
N GLN A 131 13.09 2.39 10.01
CA GLN A 131 13.85 3.54 10.46
C GLN A 131 14.18 3.43 11.95
N GLU A 132 15.47 3.37 12.30
CA GLU A 132 15.89 3.38 13.71
C GLU A 132 15.91 4.79 14.30
N ILE A 133 15.45 4.94 15.55
CA ILE A 133 15.38 6.19 16.28
C ILE A 133 15.96 5.96 17.67
N GLY A 134 17.05 6.65 17.98
CA GLY A 134 17.71 6.55 19.29
C GLY A 134 17.17 7.54 20.32
N ASN A 135 17.26 7.16 21.59
CA ASN A 135 17.15 8.07 22.74
C ASN A 135 15.83 8.87 22.83
N ILE A 136 14.68 8.20 22.72
CA ILE A 136 13.36 8.80 22.93
C ILE A 136 13.08 8.88 24.44
N PRO A 137 13.02 10.08 25.06
CA PRO A 137 12.86 10.18 26.50
C PRO A 137 11.47 9.73 27.01
N PRO A 138 11.34 9.45 28.31
CA PRO A 138 10.07 9.14 28.97
C PRO A 138 9.00 10.21 28.71
N GLY A 139 7.78 9.79 28.37
CA GLY A 139 6.62 10.67 28.16
C GLY A 139 6.66 11.53 26.89
N VAL A 140 7.73 11.44 26.08
CA VAL A 140 7.90 12.30 24.90
C VAL A 140 7.11 11.78 23.70
N GLU A 141 6.45 12.69 22.99
CA GLU A 141 5.77 12.42 21.71
C GLU A 141 6.81 12.27 20.58
N VAL A 142 6.56 11.26 19.75
CA VAL A 142 7.26 11.04 18.48
C VAL A 142 6.26 11.18 17.35
N VAL A 143 6.56 12.04 16.38
CA VAL A 143 5.74 12.21 15.18
C VAL A 143 6.54 11.83 13.95
N ALA A 144 6.10 10.78 13.27
CA ALA A 144 6.65 10.36 11.98
C ALA A 144 5.85 11.00 10.84
N GLU A 145 6.54 11.64 9.91
CA GLU A 145 5.98 12.35 8.76
C GLU A 145 6.55 11.72 7.48
N LEU A 146 5.71 11.19 6.60
CA LEU A 146 6.10 10.59 5.33
C LEU A 146 5.41 11.31 4.18
N ALA A 147 6.15 11.53 3.09
CA ALA A 147 5.63 11.87 1.78
C ALA A 147 5.87 10.68 0.84
N ILE A 148 4.80 10.15 0.25
CA ILE A 148 4.83 8.96 -0.60
C ILE A 148 4.15 9.29 -1.93
N ASP A 149 4.85 9.03 -3.02
CA ASP A 149 4.29 9.07 -4.36
C ASP A 149 3.89 7.66 -4.77
N GLN A 150 2.67 7.49 -5.27
CA GLN A 150 2.11 6.18 -5.57
C GLN A 150 1.49 6.19 -6.96
N ARG A 151 1.76 5.13 -7.75
CA ARG A 151 0.98 4.88 -8.96
C ARG A 151 -0.35 4.20 -8.61
N LEU A 152 -1.43 4.66 -9.24
CA LEU A 152 -2.77 4.11 -9.08
C LEU A 152 -2.94 2.86 -9.95
N MET A 153 -3.72 1.91 -9.45
CA MET A 153 -4.06 0.71 -10.21
C MET A 153 -5.22 1.00 -11.15
N TRP A 154 -5.09 0.60 -12.41
CA TRP A 154 -6.19 0.63 -13.38
C TRP A 154 -7.01 -0.65 -13.27
N LEU A 155 -8.33 -0.49 -13.14
CA LEU A 155 -9.28 -1.60 -13.10
C LEU A 155 -9.93 -1.79 -14.48
N PRO A 156 -10.15 -3.05 -14.93
CA PRO A 156 -10.74 -3.35 -16.24
C PRO A 156 -12.09 -2.69 -16.50
N GLU A 157 -12.88 -2.43 -15.46
CA GLU A 157 -14.15 -1.72 -15.52
C GLU A 157 -14.03 -0.22 -15.84
N GLY A 158 -12.82 0.31 -16.03
CA GLY A 158 -12.60 1.71 -16.39
C GLY A 158 -12.44 2.64 -15.18
N ALA A 159 -11.85 2.14 -14.09
CA ALA A 159 -11.73 2.86 -12.83
C ALA A 159 -10.29 2.89 -12.32
N TRP A 160 -9.95 3.94 -11.57
CA TRP A 160 -8.74 3.98 -10.75
C TRP A 160 -9.01 3.37 -9.37
N GLU A 161 -8.02 2.65 -8.84
CA GLU A 161 -7.98 2.18 -7.45
C GLU A 161 -6.77 2.79 -6.73
N TRP A 162 -7.06 3.52 -5.66
CA TRP A 162 -6.08 3.87 -4.64
C TRP A 162 -6.16 2.85 -3.51
N ARG A 163 -5.09 2.07 -3.31
CA ARG A 163 -4.93 1.16 -2.17
C ARG A 163 -3.75 1.60 -1.32
N PHE A 164 -3.98 1.88 -0.05
CA PHE A 164 -2.93 2.22 0.91
C PHE A 164 -2.90 1.21 2.06
N PRO A 165 -1.76 0.52 2.29
CA PRO A 165 -1.68 -0.51 3.31
C PRO A 165 -1.64 0.13 4.70
N THR A 166 -2.42 -0.40 5.62
CA THR A 166 -2.35 -0.01 7.04
C THR A 166 -1.95 -1.18 7.94
N VAL A 167 -1.81 -2.38 7.36
CA VAL A 167 -1.50 -3.59 8.12
C VAL A 167 -0.05 -3.99 7.94
N VAL A 168 0.71 -3.88 9.03
CA VAL A 168 2.01 -4.55 9.20
C VAL A 168 1.73 -6.02 9.53
N ALA A 169 1.56 -6.87 8.51
CA ALA A 169 1.35 -8.31 8.68
C ALA A 169 2.54 -9.00 9.42
N PRO A 170 2.30 -10.08 10.20
CA PRO A 170 3.35 -10.81 10.94
C PRO A 170 4.54 -11.27 10.08
N ARG A 171 4.33 -11.51 8.78
CA ARG A 171 5.38 -11.86 7.81
C ARG A 171 6.51 -10.81 7.72
N TYR A 172 6.22 -9.55 8.07
CA TYR A 172 7.21 -8.46 8.07
C TYR A 172 8.07 -8.43 9.33
N LEU A 173 7.68 -9.15 10.39
CA LEU A 173 8.39 -9.25 11.67
C LEU A 173 9.48 -10.34 11.69
N GLY A 174 9.72 -11.02 10.56
CA GLY A 174 10.82 -11.97 10.40
C GLY A 174 10.67 -13.21 11.28
N SER A 175 10.02 -14.25 10.75
CA SER A 175 10.22 -15.60 11.28
C SER A 175 11.39 -16.27 10.55
N SER A 176 12.60 -16.15 11.11
CA SER A 176 13.64 -17.20 11.03
C SER A 176 14.82 -16.92 11.96
N GLY A 177 14.90 -17.63 13.11
CA GLY A 177 16.18 -17.95 13.74
C GLY A 177 16.34 -17.72 15.25
N ARG A 178 15.64 -18.51 16.08
CA ARG A 178 15.96 -18.84 17.50
C ARG A 178 16.17 -17.67 18.49
N VAL A 179 15.09 -17.28 19.16
CA VAL A 179 15.17 -17.05 20.62
C VAL A 179 14.43 -18.23 21.26
N GLY A 180 15.15 -18.98 22.09
CA GLY A 180 14.60 -20.09 22.85
C GLY A 180 13.60 -19.62 23.89
N ASP A 181 12.65 -20.49 24.18
CA ASP A 181 11.71 -20.44 25.30
C ASP A 181 10.74 -19.25 25.29
N ALA A 182 9.75 -19.36 24.41
CA ALA A 182 8.45 -18.69 24.56
C ALA A 182 7.65 -19.31 25.72
N ASP A 183 8.19 -19.23 26.94
CA ASP A 183 7.51 -19.56 28.19
C ASP A 183 8.21 -18.84 29.34
N ARG A 184 8.05 -17.51 29.41
CA ARG A 184 8.02 -16.68 30.64
C ARG A 184 8.21 -15.20 30.29
N ALA A 185 7.09 -14.51 30.14
CA ALA A 185 6.82 -13.24 30.82
C ALA A 185 5.39 -12.83 30.47
N ARG A 186 4.44 -13.14 31.35
CA ARG A 186 3.23 -12.31 31.45
C ARG A 186 3.72 -10.95 31.94
N VAL A 187 3.89 -10.02 31.03
CA VAL A 187 3.99 -8.61 31.40
C VAL A 187 2.58 -8.07 31.25
N ASP A 188 1.97 -7.72 32.37
CA ASP A 188 0.72 -6.97 32.42
C ASP A 188 0.94 -5.64 31.70
N VAL A 189 0.71 -5.63 30.39
CA VAL A 189 0.53 -4.40 29.65
C VAL A 189 -0.82 -3.88 30.10
N VAL A 190 -0.80 -2.74 30.78
CA VAL A 190 -2.00 -1.93 30.98
C VAL A 190 -2.47 -1.55 29.57
N GLU A 191 -3.36 -2.37 28.99
CA GLU A 191 -4.19 -2.06 27.83
C GLU A 191 -5.14 -0.92 28.22
N THR A 192 -4.60 0.28 28.37
CA THR A 192 -5.44 1.44 28.14
C THR A 192 -5.45 1.64 26.63
N GLU A 193 -6.40 0.98 25.97
CA GLU A 193 -6.81 1.24 24.59
C GLU A 193 -7.26 2.71 24.49
N LEU A 194 -6.30 3.62 24.49
CA LEU A 194 -6.58 5.03 24.29
C LEU A 194 -6.95 5.16 22.82
N PRO A 195 -8.15 5.70 22.50
CA PRO A 195 -8.68 5.67 21.15
C PRO A 195 -7.73 6.41 20.21
N VAL A 196 -7.26 5.69 19.18
CA VAL A 196 -6.45 6.28 18.12
C VAL A 196 -7.32 7.25 17.35
N THR A 197 -6.90 8.51 17.27
CA THR A 197 -7.57 9.49 16.41
C THR A 197 -7.10 9.28 14.97
N ALA A 198 -7.98 8.82 14.07
CA ALA A 198 -7.65 8.67 12.65
C ALA A 198 -8.43 9.66 11.79
N ASN A 199 -7.72 10.42 10.96
CA ASN A 199 -8.29 11.31 9.96
C ASN A 199 -7.65 11.01 8.60
N ILE A 200 -8.45 10.49 7.67
CA ILE A 200 -7.98 9.99 6.38
C ILE A 200 -8.82 10.63 5.28
N THR A 201 -8.16 11.37 4.40
CA THR A 201 -8.80 12.06 3.29
C THR A 201 -8.07 11.79 1.98
N LEU A 202 -8.82 11.56 0.91
CA LEU A 202 -8.34 11.49 -0.47
C LEU A 202 -9.02 12.58 -1.30
N MET A 203 -8.25 13.47 -1.90
CA MET A 203 -8.73 14.42 -2.91
C MET A 203 -8.60 13.78 -4.28
N VAL A 204 -9.72 13.56 -4.97
CA VAL A 204 -9.77 13.05 -6.35
C VAL A 204 -9.91 14.24 -7.30
N ARG A 205 -8.87 14.52 -8.08
CA ARG A 205 -8.84 15.59 -9.10
C ARG A 205 -9.32 15.14 -10.47
N ASP A 206 -9.37 13.83 -10.71
CA ASP A 206 -9.78 13.28 -11.99
C ASP A 206 -11.24 13.66 -12.30
N ARG A 207 -11.52 13.87 -13.59
CA ARG A 207 -12.89 14.06 -14.05
C ARG A 207 -13.62 12.72 -13.96
N MET A 208 -14.88 12.79 -13.55
CA MET A 208 -15.79 11.66 -13.47
C MET A 208 -17.01 11.96 -14.34
N ALA A 209 -17.63 10.92 -14.90
CA ALA A 209 -18.89 11.09 -15.61
C ALA A 209 -19.98 11.59 -14.64
N GLU A 210 -20.98 12.28 -15.19
CA GLU A 210 -22.06 12.85 -14.39
C GLU A 210 -22.77 11.76 -13.54
N GLY A 211 -22.94 12.04 -12.25
CA GLY A 211 -23.58 11.11 -11.31
C GLY A 211 -22.66 10.03 -10.72
N GLN A 212 -21.48 9.79 -11.29
CA GLN A 212 -20.49 8.88 -10.69
C GLN A 212 -19.83 9.51 -9.46
N ARG A 213 -19.48 8.67 -8.49
CA ARG A 213 -18.80 9.08 -7.26
C ARG A 213 -17.77 8.04 -6.85
N PRO A 214 -16.71 8.45 -6.13
CA PRO A 214 -15.80 7.51 -5.51
C PRO A 214 -16.52 6.60 -4.52
N GLU A 215 -16.07 5.37 -4.40
CA GLU A 215 -16.57 4.38 -3.45
C GLU A 215 -15.40 3.67 -2.76
N SER A 216 -15.68 3.01 -1.64
CA SER A 216 -14.69 2.23 -0.91
C SER A 216 -15.24 0.85 -0.58
N PRO A 217 -14.57 -0.24 -1.00
CA PRO A 217 -14.95 -1.58 -0.58
C PRO A 217 -14.45 -1.91 0.84
N SER A 218 -13.58 -1.09 1.44
CA SER A 218 -13.00 -1.39 2.76
C SER A 218 -13.54 -0.52 3.90
N HIS A 219 -14.01 0.70 3.63
CA HIS A 219 -14.43 1.66 4.65
C HIS A 219 -15.71 2.41 4.24
N GLY A 220 -16.45 2.95 5.22
CA GLY A 220 -17.49 3.94 4.92
C GLY A 220 -16.84 5.21 4.38
N VAL A 221 -17.49 5.89 3.42
CA VAL A 221 -16.97 7.13 2.82
C VAL A 221 -17.98 8.25 2.86
N ARG A 222 -17.49 9.45 3.16
CA ARG A 222 -18.22 10.70 3.00
C ARG A 222 -17.54 11.52 1.91
N ILE A 223 -18.33 11.97 0.94
CA ILE A 223 -17.83 12.67 -0.24
C ILE A 223 -18.35 14.09 -0.22
N ALA A 224 -17.46 15.05 -0.40
CA ALA A 224 -17.82 16.46 -0.55
C ALA A 224 -17.14 17.04 -1.79
N PRO A 225 -17.84 17.90 -2.56
CA PRO A 225 -17.18 18.68 -3.61
C PRO A 225 -16.20 19.68 -2.97
N GLU A 226 -15.05 19.85 -3.61
CA GLU A 226 -14.06 20.87 -3.28
C GLU A 226 -13.50 21.45 -4.59
N ASP A 227 -12.90 22.64 -4.57
CA ASP A 227 -12.42 23.29 -5.78
C ASP A 227 -11.47 22.38 -6.57
N GLY A 228 -11.92 22.02 -7.79
CA GLY A 228 -11.18 21.17 -8.71
C GLY A 228 -11.17 19.68 -8.35
N GLY A 229 -12.14 19.16 -7.59
CA GLY A 229 -12.25 17.72 -7.35
C GLY A 229 -13.31 17.30 -6.33
N LEU A 230 -13.18 16.07 -5.84
CA LEU A 230 -14.00 15.52 -4.75
C LEU A 230 -13.09 15.10 -3.60
N VAL A 231 -13.41 15.53 -2.37
CA VAL A 231 -12.76 15.01 -1.17
C VAL A 231 -13.55 13.84 -0.61
N VAL A 232 -12.88 12.70 -0.54
CA VAL A 232 -13.35 11.46 0.07
C VAL A 232 -12.75 11.39 1.48
N THR A 233 -13.61 11.43 2.50
CA THR A 233 -13.21 11.18 3.89
C THR A 233 -13.56 9.74 4.25
N LEU A 234 -12.59 8.96 4.71
CA LEU A 234 -12.83 7.58 5.16
C LEU A 234 -13.28 7.59 6.63
N GLY A 235 -14.31 6.79 6.94
CA GLY A 235 -14.86 6.59 8.27
C GLY A 235 -15.01 5.11 8.62
N ALA A 236 -15.78 4.80 9.65
CA ALA A 236 -16.01 3.43 10.09
C ALA A 236 -16.70 2.58 9.00
N ALA A 237 -16.35 1.30 8.92
CA ALA A 237 -17.00 0.36 7.99
C ALA A 237 -18.48 0.18 8.36
N GLY A 238 -19.36 0.12 7.36
CA GLY A 238 -20.81 -0.05 7.55
C GLY A 238 -21.57 1.23 7.94
N ASP A 239 -20.89 2.36 8.17
CA ASP A 239 -21.55 3.65 8.32
C ASP A 239 -21.66 4.36 6.96
N ALA A 240 -22.87 4.32 6.38
CA ALA A 240 -23.21 5.04 5.15
C ALA A 240 -23.05 6.56 5.27
N GLY A 241 -22.93 7.11 6.49
CA GLY A 241 -22.64 8.52 6.75
C GLY A 241 -21.16 8.85 6.95
N GLY A 242 -20.26 7.85 6.97
CA GLY A 242 -18.83 8.03 7.21
C GLY A 242 -18.50 8.72 8.53
N LYS A 243 -19.33 8.55 9.57
CA LYS A 243 -19.07 9.06 10.92
C LYS A 243 -18.19 8.05 11.68
N GLY A 244 -17.38 8.58 12.59
CA GLY A 244 -16.41 7.79 13.35
C GLY A 244 -15.08 7.61 12.62
N ALA A 245 -14.03 7.35 13.39
CA ALA A 245 -12.68 7.15 12.86
C ALA A 245 -12.61 5.83 12.06
N PRO A 246 -11.93 5.79 10.90
CA PRO A 246 -11.71 4.55 10.17
C PRO A 246 -10.86 3.59 11.01
N ALA A 247 -11.24 2.32 11.00
CA ALA A 247 -10.37 1.26 11.53
C ALA A 247 -9.13 1.16 10.64
N LEU A 248 -7.99 0.77 11.22
CA LEU A 248 -6.73 0.63 10.47
C LEU A 248 -6.31 -0.85 10.35
N ASP A 249 -7.26 -1.76 10.59
CA ASP A 249 -7.11 -3.22 10.62
C ASP A 249 -7.02 -3.86 9.23
N ARG A 250 -7.16 -3.07 8.16
CA ARG A 250 -7.15 -3.49 6.76
C ARG A 250 -6.77 -2.32 5.84
N ASP A 251 -6.35 -2.64 4.63
CA ASP A 251 -5.99 -1.63 3.63
C ASP A 251 -7.13 -0.64 3.35
N LEU A 252 -6.75 0.64 3.21
CA LEU A 252 -7.62 1.70 2.74
C LEU A 252 -7.75 1.53 1.23
N VAL A 253 -8.97 1.40 0.73
CA VAL A 253 -9.21 1.22 -0.71
C VAL A 253 -10.27 2.22 -1.13
N VAL A 254 -9.97 3.07 -2.11
CA VAL A 254 -10.95 3.95 -2.76
C VAL A 254 -10.87 3.74 -4.26
N ARG A 255 -12.03 3.62 -4.90
CA ARG A 255 -12.18 3.43 -6.34
C ARG A 255 -13.03 4.55 -6.90
N TRP A 256 -12.70 5.02 -8.10
CA TRP A 256 -13.54 5.95 -8.84
C TRP A 256 -13.43 5.67 -10.33
N ALA A 257 -14.56 5.71 -11.01
CA ALA A 257 -14.62 5.59 -12.45
C ALA A 257 -13.91 6.78 -13.11
N ALA A 258 -13.07 6.50 -14.10
CA ALA A 258 -12.32 7.50 -14.84
C ALA A 258 -12.56 7.40 -16.35
N ALA A 259 -12.89 6.20 -16.85
CA ALA A 259 -13.23 6.00 -18.24
C ALA A 259 -14.62 6.57 -18.56
N GLY A 260 -14.69 7.43 -19.57
CA GLY A 260 -15.91 8.05 -20.07
C GLY A 260 -16.38 7.47 -21.41
N PRO A 261 -17.35 8.10 -22.08
CA PRO A 261 -17.85 7.64 -23.39
C PRO A 261 -16.84 7.79 -24.54
N GLY A 262 -15.66 8.35 -24.29
CA GLY A 262 -14.60 8.53 -25.27
C GLY A 262 -13.22 8.53 -24.61
N MET A 263 -12.17 8.58 -25.43
CA MET A 263 -10.81 8.72 -24.95
C MET A 263 -10.61 10.11 -24.35
N GLU A 264 -10.04 10.17 -23.15
CA GLU A 264 -9.69 11.43 -22.50
C GLU A 264 -8.17 11.58 -22.40
N LEU A 265 -7.69 12.81 -22.58
CA LEU A 265 -6.29 13.17 -22.35
C LEU A 265 -6.22 14.22 -21.27
N SER A 266 -5.28 14.05 -20.33
CA SER A 266 -4.92 15.06 -19.36
C SER A 266 -3.41 15.27 -19.34
N LEU A 267 -2.99 16.52 -19.10
CA LEU A 267 -1.60 16.89 -18.95
C LEU A 267 -1.42 17.57 -17.60
N LEU A 268 -0.70 16.92 -16.69
CA LEU A 268 -0.23 17.53 -15.45
C LEU A 268 1.18 18.05 -15.68
N THR A 269 1.42 19.31 -15.32
CA THR A 269 2.76 19.92 -15.46
C THR A 269 3.31 20.32 -14.11
N GLY A 270 4.59 20.08 -13.88
CA GLY A 270 5.28 20.45 -12.65
C GLY A 270 6.62 21.11 -12.95
N ARG A 271 7.02 22.07 -12.11
CA ARG A 271 8.38 22.62 -12.09
C ARG A 271 8.96 22.43 -10.70
N PRO A 272 10.21 21.99 -10.57
CA PRO A 272 10.86 21.93 -9.27
C PRO A 272 10.93 23.32 -8.63
N ALA A 273 10.84 23.36 -7.30
CA ALA A 273 11.00 24.61 -6.57
C ALA A 273 12.38 25.22 -6.81
N ALA A 274 12.46 26.56 -6.76
CA ALA A 274 13.74 27.27 -6.90
C ALA A 274 14.77 26.76 -5.87
N GLY A 275 16.02 26.58 -6.30
CA GLY A 275 17.11 26.08 -5.45
C GLY A 275 17.17 24.55 -5.28
N ARG A 276 16.27 23.79 -5.94
CA ARG A 276 16.37 22.33 -6.06
C ARG A 276 17.12 21.93 -7.33
N PRO A 277 17.68 20.70 -7.41
CA PRO A 277 18.18 20.16 -8.67
C PRO A 277 17.12 20.23 -9.77
N HIS A 278 17.53 20.54 -10.99
CA HIS A 278 16.65 20.69 -12.16
C HIS A 278 15.59 21.80 -12.06
N ALA A 279 15.81 22.84 -11.25
CA ALA A 279 14.89 23.98 -11.13
C ALA A 279 14.64 24.77 -12.44
N ASP A 280 15.48 24.56 -13.44
CA ASP A 280 15.35 25.08 -14.81
C ASP A 280 14.49 24.19 -15.72
N ALA A 281 14.17 22.97 -15.31
CA ALA A 281 13.36 22.03 -16.08
C ALA A 281 11.86 22.19 -15.81
N ALA A 282 11.05 21.76 -16.78
CA ALA A 282 9.62 21.53 -16.63
C ALA A 282 9.31 20.07 -16.97
N TYR A 283 8.45 19.46 -16.15
CA TYR A 283 8.02 18.09 -16.31
C TYR A 283 6.54 18.07 -16.68
N GLY A 284 6.15 17.08 -17.47
CA GLY A 284 4.77 16.85 -17.86
C GLY A 284 4.43 15.36 -17.75
N LEU A 285 3.28 15.06 -17.18
CA LEU A 285 2.65 13.75 -17.22
C LEU A 285 1.44 13.82 -18.16
N LEU A 286 1.55 13.17 -19.32
CA LEU A 286 0.43 12.95 -20.22
C LEU A 286 -0.26 11.64 -19.84
N THR A 287 -1.51 11.73 -19.40
CA THR A 287 -2.35 10.57 -19.09
C THR A 287 -3.39 10.40 -20.19
N ILE A 288 -3.44 9.20 -20.77
CA ILE A 288 -4.45 8.80 -21.75
C ILE A 288 -5.38 7.81 -21.05
N VAL A 289 -6.62 8.21 -20.84
CA VAL A 289 -7.65 7.35 -20.26
C VAL A 289 -8.43 6.71 -21.41
N PRO A 290 -8.44 5.38 -21.52
CA PRO A 290 -9.21 4.71 -22.56
C PRO A 290 -10.71 4.94 -22.31
N PRO A 291 -11.53 4.84 -23.37
CA PRO A 291 -12.98 4.92 -23.21
C PRO A 291 -13.49 3.77 -22.32
N ALA A 292 -14.68 3.96 -21.75
CA ALA A 292 -15.33 2.97 -20.90
C ALA A 292 -15.49 1.64 -21.65
N PRO A 293 -15.51 0.49 -20.96
CA PRO A 293 -15.66 -0.82 -21.60
C PRO A 293 -16.93 -0.97 -22.46
N SER A 294 -17.94 -0.13 -22.23
CA SER A 294 -19.18 -0.06 -23.02
C SER A 294 -19.03 0.72 -24.33
N PHE A 295 -17.90 1.41 -24.54
CA PHE A 295 -17.60 2.05 -25.80
C PHE A 295 -17.39 1.00 -26.87
N ASP A 296 -18.13 1.13 -27.97
CA ASP A 296 -17.97 0.32 -29.16
C ASP A 296 -17.01 1.04 -30.12
N PRO A 297 -15.70 0.72 -30.11
CA PRO A 297 -14.77 1.36 -31.00
C PRO A 297 -15.12 1.01 -32.45
N PRO A 298 -14.92 1.94 -33.40
CA PRO A 298 -14.94 1.55 -34.81
C PRO A 298 -13.95 0.42 -35.01
N ALA A 299 -14.40 -0.66 -35.63
CA ALA A 299 -13.59 -1.85 -35.76
C ALA A 299 -12.32 -1.51 -36.56
N LEU A 300 -11.18 -1.65 -35.89
CA LEU A 300 -9.89 -1.56 -36.53
C LEU A 300 -9.67 -2.86 -37.27
N THR A 301 -9.40 -2.76 -38.58
CA THR A 301 -8.91 -3.89 -39.36
C THR A 301 -7.63 -4.42 -38.73
N ARG A 302 -7.62 -5.70 -38.44
CA ARG A 302 -6.46 -6.43 -37.89
C ARG A 302 -5.83 -7.25 -39.00
N ASP A 303 -4.50 -7.21 -39.10
CA ASP A 303 -3.74 -8.19 -39.88
C ASP A 303 -3.07 -9.15 -38.88
N VAL A 304 -3.57 -10.39 -38.80
CA VAL A 304 -3.12 -11.38 -37.84
C VAL A 304 -2.30 -12.46 -38.54
N ILE A 305 -1.06 -12.66 -38.08
CA ILE A 305 -0.18 -13.74 -38.56
C ILE A 305 -0.03 -14.76 -37.43
N VAL A 306 -0.49 -15.98 -37.67
CA VAL A 306 -0.35 -17.11 -36.75
C VAL A 306 0.79 -17.99 -37.21
N LEU A 307 1.87 -18.02 -36.44
CA LEU A 307 3.00 -18.92 -36.65
C LEU A 307 2.81 -20.18 -35.79
N LEU A 308 2.67 -21.34 -36.42
CA LEU A 308 2.32 -22.61 -35.77
C LEU A 308 3.44 -23.65 -35.91
N ASP A 309 3.98 -24.11 -34.78
CA ASP A 309 4.91 -25.24 -34.72
C ASP A 309 4.16 -26.55 -34.97
N THR A 310 4.60 -27.33 -35.95
CA THR A 310 4.07 -28.66 -36.28
C THR A 310 5.13 -29.77 -36.15
N SER A 311 6.22 -29.50 -35.43
CA SER A 311 7.27 -30.48 -35.13
C SER A 311 6.75 -31.69 -34.36
N GLY A 312 7.50 -32.80 -34.38
CA GLY A 312 7.09 -34.04 -33.69
C GLY A 312 6.89 -33.92 -32.18
N SER A 313 7.35 -32.83 -31.55
CA SER A 313 7.08 -32.53 -30.14
C SER A 313 5.66 -32.02 -29.88
N MET A 314 4.98 -31.55 -30.93
CA MET A 314 3.62 -31.03 -30.88
C MET A 314 2.56 -32.13 -30.94
N ASP A 315 2.95 -33.38 -31.17
CA ASP A 315 2.03 -34.51 -31.30
C ASP A 315 1.15 -34.70 -30.05
N GLY A 316 -0.15 -34.94 -30.31
CA GLY A 316 -1.14 -35.20 -29.29
C GLY A 316 -1.67 -33.93 -28.63
N ALA A 317 -1.53 -33.81 -27.31
CA ALA A 317 -2.17 -32.74 -26.54
C ALA A 317 -1.74 -31.30 -26.93
N PRO A 318 -0.46 -31.02 -27.25
CA PRO A 318 -0.03 -29.67 -27.61
C PRO A 318 -0.70 -29.14 -28.89
N ILE A 319 -0.70 -29.90 -29.99
CA ILE A 319 -1.33 -29.47 -31.25
C ILE A 319 -2.85 -29.32 -31.10
N GLU A 320 -3.50 -30.17 -30.30
CA GLU A 320 -4.93 -30.04 -30.00
C GLU A 320 -5.23 -28.79 -29.16
N HIS A 321 -4.32 -28.37 -28.28
CA HIS A 321 -4.45 -27.11 -27.57
C HIS A 321 -4.22 -25.91 -28.49
N ALA A 322 -3.20 -25.95 -29.34
CA ALA A 322 -2.93 -24.90 -30.32
C ALA A 322 -4.11 -24.70 -31.27
N ARG A 323 -4.72 -25.79 -31.77
CA ARG A 323 -5.95 -25.74 -32.57
C ARG A 323 -7.08 -25.01 -31.85
N ARG A 324 -7.37 -25.35 -30.59
CA ARG A 324 -8.42 -24.67 -29.82
C ARG A 324 -8.16 -23.18 -29.66
N VAL A 325 -6.92 -22.79 -29.36
CA VAL A 325 -6.55 -21.37 -29.22
C VAL A 325 -6.71 -20.63 -30.55
N VAL A 326 -6.22 -21.22 -31.66
CA VAL A 326 -6.34 -20.61 -32.99
C VAL A 326 -7.80 -20.53 -33.42
N THR A 327 -8.61 -21.56 -33.18
CA THR A 327 -10.06 -21.51 -33.46
C THR A 327 -10.73 -20.39 -32.69
N ALA A 328 -10.47 -20.27 -31.38
CA ALA A 328 -11.03 -19.18 -30.57
C ALA A 328 -10.57 -17.81 -31.08
N LEU A 329 -9.32 -17.68 -31.55
CA LEU A 329 -8.83 -16.44 -32.16
C LEU A 329 -9.56 -16.12 -33.46
N VAL A 330 -9.75 -17.11 -34.36
CA VAL A 330 -10.49 -16.93 -35.62
C VAL A 330 -11.93 -16.51 -35.37
N GLU A 331 -12.57 -17.03 -34.33
CA GLU A 331 -13.92 -16.63 -33.91
C GLU A 331 -14.02 -15.17 -33.44
N THR A 332 -12.89 -14.50 -33.14
CA THR A 332 -12.87 -13.07 -32.81
C THR A 332 -12.61 -12.14 -34.00
N LEU A 333 -12.28 -12.69 -35.17
CA LEU A 333 -12.01 -11.90 -36.38
C LEU A 333 -13.30 -11.42 -37.03
N ALA A 334 -13.26 -10.22 -37.59
CA ALA A 334 -14.35 -9.65 -38.39
C ALA A 334 -14.09 -9.77 -39.90
N ASP A 335 -15.11 -9.51 -40.72
CA ASP A 335 -15.04 -9.68 -42.19
C ASP A 335 -13.95 -8.87 -42.91
N PHE A 336 -13.48 -7.80 -42.27
CA PHE A 336 -12.43 -6.91 -42.79
C PHE A 336 -11.05 -7.23 -42.20
N ASP A 337 -10.92 -8.21 -41.29
CA ASP A 337 -9.64 -8.65 -40.75
C ASP A 337 -8.94 -9.60 -41.74
N GLN A 338 -7.60 -9.55 -41.78
CA GLN A 338 -6.77 -10.48 -42.53
C GLN A 338 -6.15 -11.52 -41.60
N LEU A 339 -6.10 -12.77 -42.07
CA LEU A 339 -5.45 -13.87 -41.38
C LEU A 339 -4.45 -14.55 -42.30
N GLU A 340 -3.20 -14.64 -41.85
CA GLU A 340 -2.18 -15.50 -42.45
C GLU A 340 -1.79 -16.58 -41.44
N MET A 341 -1.70 -17.83 -41.90
CA MET A 341 -1.25 -18.96 -41.09
C MET A 341 0.02 -19.52 -41.70
N ILE A 342 1.09 -19.54 -40.91
CA ILE A 342 2.39 -20.05 -41.30
C ILE A 342 2.70 -21.24 -40.41
N GLU A 343 2.73 -22.43 -40.99
CA GLU A 343 3.23 -23.62 -40.30
C GLU A 343 4.75 -23.72 -40.45
N PHE A 344 5.42 -24.23 -39.42
CA PHE A 344 6.83 -24.56 -39.50
C PHE A 344 7.14 -25.85 -38.77
N SER A 345 8.02 -26.64 -39.38
CA SER A 345 8.60 -27.87 -38.83
C SER A 345 10.04 -27.99 -39.33
N ASP A 346 10.92 -28.62 -38.55
CA ASP A 346 12.26 -29.01 -39.00
C ASP A 346 12.20 -30.20 -39.99
#